data_AF-A0A2W4UJI6-F1
#
_entry.id   AF-A0A2W4UJI6-F1
#
_cell.length_a   1.000
_cell.length_b   1.000
_cell.length_c   1.000
_cell.angle_alpha   90.00
_cell.angle_beta   90.00
_cell.angle_gamma   90.00
#
_symmetry.space_group_name_H-M   'P 1'
#
loop_
_entity.id
_entity.type
_entity.pdbx_description
1 polymer ?
#
loop_
_entity_poly.entity_id
_entity_poly.type
_entity_poly.pdbx_seq_one_letter_code
_entity_poly.pdbx_strand_id
1 'polypeptide(L)'
;MRAFVSKKLVNLGTKLSPTLNDLAWLIPDATAAERHVIEVASAYTSTNAQAQWAFIQAIKHVHRRGVPGDIVECGVWKGGNLVIAGMMRQQLGFTRDIWGYDTFAGMTAPTAADVKPGFAVDAQQKFAALNSGATTDWCFSPIEEVTAALRSALGDDPVRLVKGRVEDTLVDPANLPERISILRLDTDFYESTKLELEVLYPRLQPGGVMIIDDYGIWAGSRKAVDEYFGADKPWLHYVNRGVRLAIKD
;
A
#
# COMPACT_ATOMS: atom_id res chain seq x y z
N MET A 1 -23.90 -49.01 -32.65
CA MET A 1 -23.23 -50.06 -31.85
C MET A 1 -21.77 -49.67 -31.72
N ARG A 2 -21.24 -49.66 -30.48
CA ARG A 2 -19.93 -49.17 -30.02
C ARG A 2 -19.82 -47.64 -29.86
N ALA A 3 -19.39 -47.11 -28.73
CA ALA A 3 -19.17 -47.71 -27.43
C ALA A 3 -19.26 -46.61 -26.37
N PHE A 4 -20.06 -46.92 -25.37
CA PHE A 4 -20.04 -46.35 -24.04
C PHE A 4 -18.64 -46.57 -23.46
N VAL A 5 -17.78 -45.56 -23.46
CA VAL A 5 -16.52 -45.58 -22.69
C VAL A 5 -16.38 -44.27 -21.93
N SER A 6 -16.76 -44.37 -20.66
CA SER A 6 -16.13 -43.72 -19.52
C SER A 6 -16.29 -42.20 -19.37
N LYS A 7 -17.41 -41.81 -18.72
CA LYS A 7 -17.53 -40.62 -17.84
C LYS A 7 -16.56 -40.63 -16.62
N LYS A 8 -15.49 -41.43 -16.66
CA LYS A 8 -14.55 -41.66 -15.55
C LYS A 8 -13.13 -41.16 -15.81
N LEU A 9 -12.89 -40.34 -16.85
CA LEU A 9 -11.56 -39.84 -17.20
C LEU A 9 -11.38 -38.31 -17.16
N VAL A 10 -12.37 -37.54 -16.70
CA VAL A 10 -12.17 -36.12 -16.34
C VAL A 10 -12.00 -35.97 -14.83
N ASN A 11 -11.16 -36.83 -14.27
CA ASN A 11 -10.65 -36.73 -12.90
C ASN A 11 -9.12 -36.86 -12.86
N LEU A 12 -8.46 -36.56 -13.99
CA LEU A 12 -7.01 -36.46 -14.10
C LEU A 12 -6.64 -35.03 -14.50
N GLY A 13 -6.34 -34.22 -13.48
CA GLY A 13 -5.36 -33.15 -13.57
C GLY A 13 -5.57 -32.14 -14.69
N THR A 14 -6.70 -31.45 -14.73
CA THR A 14 -6.75 -30.14 -15.37
C THR A 14 -5.93 -29.16 -14.52
N LYS A 15 -4.62 -29.13 -14.76
CA LYS A 15 -3.78 -27.91 -14.69
C LYS A 15 -4.27 -26.90 -15.74
N LEU A 16 -5.58 -26.65 -15.77
CA LEU A 16 -6.16 -25.50 -16.45
C LEU A 16 -5.98 -24.38 -15.44
N SER A 17 -5.04 -23.47 -15.71
CA SER A 17 -4.87 -22.28 -14.90
C SER A 17 -6.24 -21.62 -14.78
N PRO A 18 -6.84 -21.51 -13.58
CA PRO A 18 -7.91 -20.56 -13.37
C PRO A 18 -7.39 -19.22 -13.86
N THR A 19 -8.24 -18.46 -14.52
CA THR A 19 -7.94 -17.10 -14.96
C THR A 19 -7.12 -16.38 -13.90
N LEU A 20 -6.03 -15.71 -14.28
CA LEU A 20 -5.08 -15.00 -13.38
C LEU A 20 -5.75 -14.02 -12.37
N ASN A 21 -7.06 -13.80 -12.47
CA ASN A 21 -7.90 -12.98 -11.62
C ASN A 21 -8.59 -13.75 -10.49
N ASP A 22 -8.43 -15.07 -10.37
CA ASP A 22 -8.94 -15.82 -9.21
C ASP A 22 -8.01 -15.64 -8.01
N LEU A 23 -8.46 -14.87 -7.01
CA LEU A 23 -7.72 -14.63 -5.77
C LEU A 23 -7.38 -15.92 -5.02
N ALA A 24 -8.24 -16.94 -5.07
CA ALA A 24 -7.98 -18.22 -4.41
C ALA A 24 -6.85 -19.00 -5.09
N TRP A 25 -6.64 -18.78 -6.39
CA TRP A 25 -5.50 -19.34 -7.11
C TRP A 25 -4.24 -18.50 -6.93
N LEU A 26 -4.36 -17.17 -6.98
CA LEU A 26 -3.24 -16.25 -6.86
C LEU A 26 -2.64 -16.24 -5.45
N ILE A 27 -3.49 -16.36 -4.43
CA ILE A 27 -3.12 -16.33 -3.01
C ILE A 27 -3.85 -17.47 -2.30
N PRO A 28 -3.33 -18.70 -2.39
CA PRO A 28 -3.98 -19.89 -1.81
C PRO A 28 -4.20 -19.80 -0.30
N ASP A 29 -3.32 -19.07 0.38
CA ASP A 29 -3.37 -18.87 1.84
C ASP A 29 -4.44 -17.85 2.28
N ALA A 30 -5.00 -17.07 1.35
CA ALA A 30 -6.02 -16.09 1.69
C ALA A 30 -7.30 -16.78 2.15
N THR A 31 -7.82 -16.37 3.30
CA THR A 31 -9.14 -16.84 3.76
C THR A 31 -10.27 -16.18 2.96
N ALA A 32 -11.49 -16.70 3.08
CA ALA A 32 -12.65 -16.07 2.44
C ALA A 32 -12.90 -14.64 2.95
N ALA A 33 -12.68 -14.39 4.24
CA ALA A 33 -12.80 -13.05 4.82
C ALA A 33 -11.75 -12.08 4.27
N GLU A 34 -10.50 -12.55 4.12
CA GLU A 34 -9.41 -11.72 3.57
C GLU A 34 -9.64 -11.43 2.08
N ARG A 35 -10.12 -12.40 1.29
CA ARG A 35 -10.52 -12.17 -0.10
C ARG A 35 -11.61 -11.12 -0.22
N HIS A 36 -12.61 -11.16 0.65
CA HIS A 36 -13.67 -10.15 0.66
C HIS A 36 -13.12 -8.73 0.94
N VAL A 37 -12.18 -8.60 1.89
CA VAL A 37 -11.51 -7.31 2.15
C VAL A 37 -10.76 -6.82 0.91
N ILE A 38 -10.00 -7.70 0.24
CA ILE A 38 -9.26 -7.40 -1.01
C ILE A 38 -10.23 -6.96 -2.12
N GLU A 39 -11.36 -7.67 -2.29
CA GLU A 39 -12.37 -7.35 -3.29
C GLU A 39 -12.99 -5.96 -3.08
N VAL A 40 -13.35 -5.61 -1.84
CA VAL A 40 -13.88 -4.29 -1.49
C VAL A 40 -12.84 -3.20 -1.71
N ALA A 41 -11.61 -3.41 -1.21
CA ALA A 41 -10.52 -2.44 -1.32
C ALA A 41 -10.08 -2.18 -2.76
N SER A 42 -10.13 -3.20 -3.62
CA SER A 42 -9.69 -3.12 -5.02
C SER A 42 -10.50 -2.14 -5.88
N ALA A 43 -11.67 -1.69 -5.43
CA ALA A 43 -12.41 -0.59 -6.07
C ALA A 43 -11.72 0.79 -5.89
N TYR A 44 -10.81 0.90 -4.92
CA TYR A 44 -10.24 2.16 -4.43
C TYR A 44 -8.71 2.15 -4.33
N THR A 45 -8.02 1.16 -4.92
CA THR A 45 -6.56 1.09 -4.90
C THR A 45 -5.99 0.58 -6.22
N SER A 46 -4.78 1.03 -6.55
CA SER A 46 -3.96 0.54 -7.67
C SER A 46 -3.02 -0.60 -7.25
N THR A 47 -2.94 -0.90 -5.94
CA THR A 47 -2.13 -2.00 -5.43
C THR A 47 -2.67 -3.34 -5.88
N ASN A 48 -1.78 -4.28 -6.17
CA ASN A 48 -2.20 -5.64 -6.53
C ASN A 48 -2.60 -6.45 -5.29
N ALA A 49 -3.35 -7.53 -5.52
CA ALA A 49 -3.85 -8.40 -4.46
C ALA A 49 -2.75 -8.98 -3.57
N GLN A 50 -1.55 -9.27 -4.09
CA GLN A 50 -0.44 -9.77 -3.25
C GLN A 50 0.04 -8.71 -2.25
N ALA A 51 0.13 -7.45 -2.67
CA ALA A 51 0.46 -6.33 -1.79
C ALA A 51 -0.63 -6.10 -0.72
N GLN A 52 -1.89 -6.11 -1.15
CA GLN A 52 -3.04 -5.98 -0.25
C GLN A 52 -3.07 -7.11 0.79
N TRP A 53 -2.87 -8.36 0.37
CA TRP A 53 -2.83 -9.50 1.29
C TRP A 53 -1.62 -9.45 2.23
N ALA A 54 -0.45 -9.04 1.74
CA ALA A 54 0.72 -8.82 2.59
C ALA A 54 0.45 -7.74 3.66
N PHE A 55 -0.28 -6.67 3.32
CA PHE A 55 -0.69 -5.65 4.28
C PHE A 55 -1.68 -6.21 5.32
N ILE A 56 -2.66 -7.01 4.91
CA ILE A 56 -3.55 -7.74 5.84
C ILE A 56 -2.74 -8.61 6.81
N GLN A 57 -1.75 -9.37 6.31
CA GLN A 57 -0.90 -10.20 7.17
C GLN A 57 -0.02 -9.36 8.11
N ALA A 58 0.46 -8.20 7.67
CA ALA A 58 1.18 -7.25 8.52
C ALA A 58 0.29 -6.76 9.68
N ILE A 59 -0.96 -6.37 9.40
CA ILE A 59 -1.94 -5.96 10.42
C ILE A 59 -2.20 -7.09 11.43
N LYS A 60 -2.44 -8.31 10.95
CA LYS A 60 -2.62 -9.49 11.82
C LYS A 60 -1.38 -9.79 12.65
N HIS A 61 -0.19 -9.61 12.07
CA HIS A 61 1.08 -9.78 12.78
C HIS A 61 1.20 -8.81 13.96
N VAL A 62 1.11 -7.50 13.70
CA VAL A 62 1.28 -6.48 14.75
C VAL A 62 0.20 -6.56 15.82
N HIS A 63 -1.04 -6.90 15.42
CA HIS A 63 -2.14 -7.13 16.34
C HIS A 63 -1.84 -8.32 17.27
N ARG A 64 -1.51 -9.48 16.71
CA ARG A 64 -1.21 -10.72 17.47
C ARG A 64 0.01 -10.57 18.37
N ARG A 65 1.02 -9.80 17.94
CA ARG A 65 2.24 -9.55 18.73
C ARG A 65 2.07 -8.44 19.76
N GLY A 66 0.94 -7.73 19.76
CA GLY A 66 0.70 -6.62 20.67
C GLY A 66 1.62 -5.44 20.43
N VAL A 67 2.12 -5.25 19.19
CA VAL A 67 3.00 -4.12 18.87
C VAL A 67 2.19 -2.83 19.02
N PRO A 68 2.64 -1.88 19.86
CA PRO A 68 1.92 -0.63 20.09
C PRO A 68 2.08 0.33 18.92
N GLY A 69 1.15 1.27 18.80
CA GLY A 69 1.21 2.34 17.81
C GLY A 69 0.23 2.18 16.66
N ASP A 70 0.11 3.27 15.90
CA ASP A 70 -0.89 3.47 14.86
C ASP A 70 -0.49 2.86 13.52
N ILE A 71 -1.44 2.86 12.58
CA ILE A 71 -1.21 2.46 11.19
C ILE A 71 -1.06 3.73 10.36
N VAL A 72 0.01 3.82 9.57
CA VAL A 72 0.33 4.98 8.73
C VAL A 72 0.50 4.57 7.28
N GLU A 73 -0.11 5.33 6.39
CA GLU A 73 0.11 5.27 4.94
C GLU A 73 0.38 6.67 4.38
N CYS A 74 1.46 6.79 3.61
CA CYS A 74 1.80 8.00 2.86
C CYS A 74 1.63 7.74 1.36
N GLY A 75 0.77 8.52 0.70
CA GLY A 75 0.24 8.23 -0.63
C GLY A 75 -0.92 7.24 -0.54
N VAL A 76 -2.15 7.75 -0.60
CA VAL A 76 -3.38 6.96 -0.36
C VAL A 76 -4.22 6.82 -1.62
N TRP A 77 -4.04 7.70 -2.60
CA TRP A 77 -4.87 7.79 -3.81
C TRP A 77 -6.37 7.78 -3.47
N LYS A 78 -7.12 6.75 -3.87
CA LYS A 78 -8.55 6.60 -3.58
C LYS A 78 -8.86 5.96 -2.21
N GLY A 79 -7.83 5.63 -1.43
CA GLY A 79 -7.96 5.17 -0.05
C GLY A 79 -8.19 3.67 0.15
N GLY A 80 -7.98 2.83 -0.87
CA GLY A 80 -8.31 1.40 -0.76
C GLY A 80 -7.50 0.64 0.29
N ASN A 81 -6.23 1.00 0.53
CA ASN A 81 -5.47 0.39 1.64
C ASN A 81 -5.95 0.91 3.01
N LEU A 82 -6.34 2.18 3.12
CA LEU A 82 -7.02 2.67 4.33
C LEU A 82 -8.33 1.91 4.60
N VAL A 83 -9.07 1.53 3.55
CA VAL A 83 -10.23 0.64 3.66
C VAL A 83 -9.82 -0.73 4.22
N ILE A 84 -8.73 -1.33 3.73
CA ILE A 84 -8.18 -2.58 4.31
C ILE A 84 -7.90 -2.39 5.81
N ALA A 85 -7.18 -1.34 6.19
CA ALA A 85 -6.82 -1.08 7.58
C ALA A 85 -8.07 -0.92 8.47
N GLY A 86 -9.09 -0.20 8.00
CA GLY A 86 -10.36 0.00 8.70
C GLY A 86 -11.18 -1.28 8.84
N MET A 87 -11.32 -2.06 7.76
CA MET A 87 -12.03 -3.35 7.82
C MET A 87 -11.32 -4.33 8.77
N MET A 88 -9.99 -4.37 8.74
CA MET A 88 -9.21 -5.19 9.67
C MET A 88 -9.33 -4.69 11.12
N ARG A 89 -9.45 -3.37 11.35
CA ARG A 89 -9.76 -2.79 12.66
C ARG A 89 -11.09 -3.30 13.21
N GLN A 90 -12.14 -3.28 12.39
CA GLN A 90 -13.47 -3.78 12.75
C GLN A 90 -13.47 -5.29 13.01
N GLN A 91 -12.79 -6.07 12.17
CA GLN A 91 -12.73 -7.53 12.28
C GLN A 91 -11.91 -8.01 13.49
N LEU A 92 -10.80 -7.32 13.80
CA LEU A 92 -9.89 -7.71 14.89
C LEU A 92 -10.17 -6.96 16.20
N GLY A 93 -11.03 -5.95 16.20
CA GLY A 93 -11.44 -5.20 17.39
C GLY A 93 -10.32 -4.40 18.06
N PHE A 94 -9.36 -3.87 17.29
CA PHE A 94 -8.32 -2.98 17.84
C PHE A 94 -8.71 -1.50 17.80
N THR A 95 -8.01 -0.67 18.57
CA THR A 95 -8.32 0.77 18.74
C THR A 95 -7.21 1.70 18.25
N ARG A 96 -6.28 1.20 17.45
CA ARG A 96 -5.20 1.99 16.81
C ARG A 96 -5.81 3.03 15.87
N ASP A 97 -5.24 4.23 15.86
CA ASP A 97 -5.61 5.22 14.85
C ASP A 97 -5.03 4.79 13.49
N ILE A 98 -5.71 5.24 12.43
CA ILE A 98 -5.30 5.02 11.04
C ILE A 98 -5.07 6.41 10.44
N TRP A 99 -3.87 6.63 9.92
CA TRP A 99 -3.43 7.89 9.34
C TRP A 99 -3.17 7.72 7.85
N GLY A 100 -3.75 8.60 7.04
CA GLY A 100 -3.53 8.70 5.61
C GLY A 100 -3.02 10.08 5.23
N TYR A 101 -1.81 10.15 4.70
CA TYR A 101 -1.19 11.40 4.22
C TYR A 101 -1.21 11.43 2.70
N ASP A 102 -1.77 12.47 2.12
CA ASP A 102 -1.80 12.62 0.66
C ASP A 102 -1.97 14.09 0.28
N THR A 103 -1.53 14.45 -0.92
CA THR A 103 -1.78 15.78 -1.47
C THR A 103 -3.28 15.99 -1.72
N PHE A 104 -4.02 14.92 -2.03
CA PHE A 104 -5.37 14.93 -2.59
C PHE A 104 -5.49 15.85 -3.82
N ALA A 105 -4.36 16.05 -4.49
CA ALA A 105 -4.13 16.97 -5.60
C ALA A 105 -3.33 16.30 -6.74
N GLY A 106 -3.05 15.00 -6.61
CA GLY A 106 -2.25 14.21 -7.54
C GLY A 106 -0.76 14.19 -7.20
N MET A 107 0.04 13.64 -8.10
CA MET A 107 1.49 13.55 -7.97
C MET A 107 2.17 14.92 -7.78
N THR A 108 3.29 14.95 -7.05
CA THR A 108 4.18 16.11 -7.01
C THR A 108 5.06 16.15 -8.27
N ALA A 109 5.76 17.27 -8.48
CA ALA A 109 6.71 17.36 -9.58
C ALA A 109 7.87 16.36 -9.33
N PRO A 110 8.18 15.46 -10.28
CA PRO A 110 9.27 14.52 -10.13
C PRO A 110 10.63 15.24 -10.16
N THR A 111 11.67 14.54 -9.74
CA THR A 111 13.08 14.92 -9.85
C THR A 111 13.81 14.06 -10.88
N ALA A 112 15.10 14.29 -11.08
CA ALA A 112 15.94 13.43 -11.92
C ALA A 112 16.12 12.01 -11.35
N ALA A 113 15.85 11.80 -10.06
CA ALA A 113 15.93 10.48 -9.43
C ALA A 113 14.69 9.61 -9.75
N ASP A 114 13.58 10.23 -10.12
CA ASP A 114 12.27 9.58 -10.26
C ASP A 114 12.08 8.96 -11.64
N VAL A 115 12.91 7.95 -11.88
CA VAL A 115 12.92 7.14 -13.09
C VAL A 115 12.21 5.82 -12.81
N LYS A 116 11.51 5.26 -13.81
CA LYS A 116 10.82 3.97 -13.74
C LYS A 116 11.55 2.93 -14.61
N PRO A 117 12.59 2.22 -14.09
CA PRO A 117 13.46 1.39 -14.93
C PRO A 117 12.69 0.25 -15.63
N GLY A 118 12.95 0.09 -16.94
CA GLY A 118 12.28 -0.91 -17.75
C GLY A 118 10.85 -0.55 -18.17
N PHE A 119 10.45 0.72 -18.00
CA PHE A 119 9.21 1.27 -18.55
C PHE A 119 9.54 2.43 -19.48
N ALA A 120 8.80 2.55 -20.59
CA ALA A 120 8.89 3.68 -21.51
C ALA A 120 8.06 4.86 -20.97
N VAL A 121 8.42 5.37 -19.80
CA VAL A 121 7.75 6.50 -19.13
C VAL A 121 8.79 7.53 -18.74
N ASP A 122 8.65 8.74 -19.28
CA ASP A 122 9.35 9.93 -18.80
C ASP A 122 8.42 10.63 -17.78
N ALA A 123 8.83 10.62 -16.51
CA ALA A 123 8.03 11.19 -15.43
C ALA A 123 7.85 12.70 -15.56
N GLN A 124 8.88 13.42 -16.02
CA GLN A 124 8.82 14.87 -16.20
C GLN A 124 7.86 15.26 -17.32
N GLN A 125 7.94 14.58 -18.46
CA GLN A 125 7.02 14.81 -19.58
C GLN A 125 5.59 14.44 -19.21
N LYS A 126 5.39 13.31 -18.52
CA LYS A 126 4.07 12.90 -18.05
C LYS A 126 3.48 13.92 -17.07
N PHE A 127 4.26 14.37 -16.10
CA PHE A 127 3.84 15.38 -15.14
C PHE A 127 3.47 16.68 -15.85
N ALA A 128 4.33 17.21 -16.74
CA ALA A 128 4.05 18.43 -17.48
C ALA A 128 2.78 18.35 -18.33
N ALA A 129 2.49 17.19 -18.94
CA ALA A 129 1.30 16.97 -19.75
C ALA A 129 0.00 16.89 -18.93
N LEU A 130 0.07 16.50 -17.65
CA LEU A 130 -1.08 16.29 -16.77
C LEU A 130 -1.20 17.35 -15.68
N ASN A 131 -0.28 18.31 -15.62
CA ASN A 131 -0.30 19.36 -14.60
C ASN A 131 -1.21 20.51 -15.03
N SER A 132 -2.16 20.85 -14.17
CA SER A 132 -3.09 21.97 -14.36
C SER A 132 -2.79 23.17 -13.45
N GLY A 133 -1.64 23.15 -12.77
CA GLY A 133 -1.19 24.19 -11.86
C GLY A 133 -1.38 23.77 -10.40
N ALA A 134 -2.60 23.95 -9.88
CA ALA A 134 -2.91 23.61 -8.48
C ALA A 134 -3.01 22.09 -8.22
N THR A 135 -3.32 21.31 -9.26
CA THR A 135 -3.44 19.85 -9.22
C THR A 135 -2.81 19.23 -10.46
N THR A 136 -2.51 17.94 -10.40
CA THR A 136 -2.22 17.12 -11.58
C THR A 136 -3.23 15.99 -11.68
N ASP A 137 -3.67 15.68 -12.91
CA ASP A 137 -4.53 14.52 -13.18
C ASP A 137 -3.81 13.18 -12.95
N TRP A 138 -2.48 13.19 -12.80
CA TRP A 138 -1.72 12.00 -12.48
C TRP A 138 -2.00 11.57 -11.04
N CYS A 139 -2.70 10.44 -10.89
CA CYS A 139 -3.10 9.88 -9.59
C CYS A 139 -3.94 10.86 -8.76
N PHE A 140 -4.70 11.74 -9.42
CA PHE A 140 -5.61 12.65 -8.73
C PHE A 140 -6.74 11.88 -8.04
N SER A 141 -6.96 12.18 -6.77
CA SER A 141 -8.23 11.90 -6.09
C SER A 141 -8.44 12.96 -4.99
N PRO A 142 -9.51 13.77 -5.08
CA PRO A 142 -9.78 14.78 -4.06
C PRO A 142 -10.21 14.13 -2.74
N ILE A 143 -9.96 14.80 -1.62
CA ILE A 143 -10.18 14.25 -0.28
C ILE A 143 -11.64 13.86 -0.04
N GLU A 144 -12.58 14.51 -0.73
CA GLU A 144 -14.00 14.20 -0.69
C GLU A 144 -14.32 12.83 -1.31
N GLU A 145 -13.64 12.43 -2.40
CA GLU A 145 -13.77 11.10 -3.03
C GLU A 145 -13.25 10.03 -2.06
N VAL A 146 -12.07 10.27 -1.45
CA VAL A 146 -11.47 9.35 -0.48
C VAL A 146 -12.34 9.21 0.76
N THR A 147 -12.87 10.32 1.29
CA THR A 147 -13.79 10.32 2.44
C THR A 147 -15.07 9.56 2.13
N ALA A 148 -15.62 9.70 0.92
CA ALA A 148 -16.80 8.96 0.49
C ALA A 148 -16.52 7.45 0.37
N ALA A 149 -15.36 7.07 -0.18
CA ALA A 149 -14.93 5.67 -0.26
C ALA A 149 -14.79 5.05 1.14
N LEU A 150 -14.12 5.74 2.07
CA LEU A 150 -13.97 5.31 3.46
C LEU A 150 -15.33 5.17 4.15
N ARG A 151 -16.21 6.17 4.03
CA ARG A 151 -17.57 6.10 4.62
C ARG A 151 -18.38 4.94 4.04
N SER A 152 -18.28 4.69 2.73
CA SER A 152 -19.00 3.60 2.08
C SER A 152 -18.55 2.23 2.60
N ALA A 153 -17.26 2.05 2.89
CA ALA A 153 -16.71 0.77 3.32
C ALA A 153 -16.73 0.58 4.85
N LEU A 154 -16.58 1.66 5.61
CA LEU A 154 -16.32 1.63 7.05
C LEU A 154 -17.42 2.26 7.90
N GLY A 155 -18.41 2.94 7.29
CA GLY A 155 -19.41 3.72 8.00
C GLY A 155 -18.79 4.95 8.68
N ASP A 156 -19.04 5.12 9.98
CA ASP A 156 -18.54 6.24 10.79
C ASP A 156 -17.20 5.94 11.48
N ASP A 157 -16.58 4.78 11.20
CA ASP A 157 -15.31 4.40 11.81
C ASP A 157 -14.16 5.31 11.31
N PRO A 158 -13.54 6.12 12.19
CA PRO A 158 -12.75 7.26 11.74
C PRO A 158 -11.38 6.87 11.18
N VAL A 159 -10.95 7.61 10.16
CA VAL A 159 -9.59 7.60 9.60
C VAL A 159 -9.11 9.05 9.53
N ARG A 160 -7.88 9.30 10.00
CA ARG A 160 -7.28 10.63 10.02
C ARG A 160 -6.64 10.90 8.66
N LEU A 161 -7.25 11.77 7.87
CA LEU A 161 -6.69 12.22 6.60
C LEU A 161 -5.95 13.54 6.79
N VAL A 162 -4.67 13.57 6.41
CA VAL A 162 -3.80 14.75 6.48
C VAL A 162 -3.55 15.23 5.06
N LYS A 163 -4.11 16.39 4.72
CA LYS A 163 -4.04 16.97 3.37
C LYS A 163 -2.79 17.81 3.18
N GLY A 164 -2.01 17.46 2.18
CA GLY A 164 -0.83 18.20 1.75
C GLY A 164 0.30 17.27 1.34
N ARG A 165 1.38 17.85 0.82
CA ARG A 165 2.60 17.09 0.56
C ARG A 165 3.15 16.56 1.89
N VAL A 166 3.75 15.37 1.88
CA VAL A 166 4.38 14.84 3.10
C VAL A 166 5.51 15.76 3.57
N GLU A 167 6.15 16.46 2.64
CA GLU A 167 7.17 17.48 2.86
C GLU A 167 6.68 18.69 3.65
N ASP A 168 5.40 19.03 3.51
CA ASP A 168 4.80 20.16 4.21
C ASP A 168 4.05 19.74 5.48
N THR A 169 3.59 18.48 5.53
CA THR A 169 2.69 18.01 6.59
C THR A 169 3.40 17.28 7.71
N LEU A 170 4.48 16.54 7.41
CA LEU A 170 5.23 15.76 8.41
C LEU A 170 6.16 16.62 9.28
N VAL A 171 6.33 17.91 8.96
CA VAL A 171 7.07 18.86 9.80
C VAL A 171 6.25 19.38 10.98
N ASP A 172 4.92 19.25 10.95
CA ASP A 172 4.04 19.64 12.05
C ASP A 172 3.85 18.47 13.02
N PRO A 173 4.27 18.59 14.29
CA PRO A 173 4.06 17.54 15.30
C PRO A 173 2.61 17.14 15.51
N ALA A 174 1.63 18.03 15.25
CA ALA A 174 0.21 17.71 15.37
C ALA A 174 -0.26 16.69 14.33
N ASN A 175 0.47 16.57 13.23
CA ASN A 175 0.22 15.61 12.17
C ASN A 175 0.98 14.30 12.37
N LEU A 176 1.66 14.06 13.49
CA LEU A 176 2.49 12.87 13.69
C LEU A 176 1.89 11.94 14.76
N PRO A 177 1.73 10.64 14.47
CA PRO A 177 1.46 9.66 15.53
C PRO A 177 2.66 9.56 16.48
N GLU A 178 2.38 9.33 17.76
CA GLU A 178 3.42 9.17 18.79
C GLU A 178 4.23 7.87 18.58
N ARG A 179 3.52 6.79 18.24
CA ARG A 179 4.07 5.45 17.98
C ARG A 179 3.42 4.87 16.74
N ILE A 180 4.19 4.17 15.92
CA ILE A 180 3.71 3.52 14.70
C ILE A 180 3.92 2.01 14.84
N SER A 181 2.90 1.21 14.52
CA SER A 181 3.02 -0.25 14.41
C SER A 181 3.14 -0.71 12.96
N ILE A 182 2.55 0.03 12.01
CA ILE A 182 2.71 -0.21 10.57
C ILE A 182 3.00 1.10 9.86
N LEU A 183 4.07 1.14 9.08
CA LEU A 183 4.47 2.26 8.24
C LEU A 183 4.46 1.81 6.77
N ARG A 184 3.53 2.33 5.97
CA ARG A 184 3.44 2.06 4.54
C ARG A 184 3.83 3.31 3.73
N LEU A 185 4.90 3.20 2.94
CA LEU A 185 5.45 4.25 2.10
C LEU A 185 5.03 4.00 0.64
N ASP A 186 4.27 4.91 0.05
CA ASP A 186 3.63 4.76 -1.28
C ASP A 186 3.47 6.11 -1.99
N THR A 187 4.49 6.97 -1.90
CA THR A 187 4.52 8.27 -2.60
C THR A 187 5.35 8.27 -3.87
N ASP A 188 5.77 7.09 -4.36
CA ASP A 188 6.59 6.81 -5.55
C ASP A 188 8.02 7.42 -5.57
N PHE A 189 8.19 8.67 -5.13
CA PHE A 189 9.34 9.51 -5.45
C PHE A 189 10.37 9.63 -4.34
N TYR A 190 11.58 10.04 -4.72
CA TYR A 190 12.75 10.11 -3.86
C TYR A 190 12.54 11.04 -2.65
N GLU A 191 12.16 12.30 -2.87
CA GLU A 191 12.10 13.31 -1.80
C GLU A 191 11.06 12.96 -0.73
N SER A 192 9.87 12.52 -1.15
CA SER A 192 8.81 12.10 -0.24
C SER A 192 9.19 10.83 0.53
N THR A 193 9.67 9.78 -0.17
CA THR A 193 10.11 8.53 0.49
C THR A 193 11.22 8.80 1.51
N LYS A 194 12.19 9.66 1.16
CA LYS A 194 13.30 10.01 2.04
C LYS A 194 12.80 10.70 3.32
N LEU A 195 11.97 11.71 3.18
CA LEU A 195 11.45 12.43 4.35
C LEU A 195 10.57 11.54 5.22
N GLU A 196 9.72 10.70 4.62
CA GLU A 196 8.92 9.73 5.35
C GLU A 196 9.80 8.79 6.21
N LEU A 197 10.91 8.30 5.66
CA LEU A 197 11.88 7.51 6.41
C LEU A 197 12.53 8.32 7.54
N GLU A 198 12.98 9.54 7.26
CA GLU A 198 13.61 10.41 8.26
C GLU A 198 12.69 10.74 9.45
N VAL A 199 11.39 10.94 9.19
CA VAL A 199 10.41 11.38 10.21
C VAL A 199 9.66 10.19 10.84
N LEU A 200 9.16 9.26 10.04
CA LEU A 200 8.22 8.24 10.50
C LEU A 200 8.91 6.93 10.90
N TYR A 201 9.99 6.53 10.25
CA TYR A 201 10.69 5.27 10.61
C TYR A 201 11.23 5.27 12.06
N PRO A 202 11.74 6.38 12.63
CA PRO A 202 12.10 6.43 14.04
C PRO A 202 10.92 6.13 15.00
N ARG A 203 9.69 6.45 14.59
CA ARG A 203 8.46 6.22 15.38
C ARG A 203 7.90 4.81 15.23
N LEU A 204 8.30 4.09 14.17
CA LEU A 204 7.99 2.66 14.02
C LEU A 204 8.56 1.90 15.22
N GLN A 205 7.71 1.13 15.89
CA GLN A 205 8.10 0.38 17.08
C GLN A 205 8.85 -0.91 16.68
N PRO A 206 9.75 -1.43 17.54
CA PRO A 206 10.28 -2.79 17.40
C PRO A 206 9.17 -3.82 17.24
N GLY A 207 9.33 -4.75 16.30
CA GLY A 207 8.30 -5.69 15.83
C GLY A 207 7.24 -5.08 14.91
N GLY A 208 7.28 -3.76 14.68
CA GLY A 208 6.44 -3.06 13.72
C GLY A 208 6.86 -3.37 12.27
N VAL A 209 5.93 -3.19 11.34
CA VAL A 209 6.12 -3.54 9.94
C VAL A 209 6.29 -2.28 9.09
N MET A 210 7.37 -2.23 8.31
CA MET A 210 7.55 -1.24 7.25
C MET A 210 7.22 -1.88 5.90
N ILE A 211 6.43 -1.19 5.08
CA ILE A 211 6.06 -1.59 3.71
C ILE A 211 6.50 -0.47 2.78
N ILE A 212 7.20 -0.81 1.70
CA ILE A 212 7.66 0.14 0.68
C ILE A 212 7.05 -0.33 -0.64
N ASP A 213 6.05 0.37 -1.16
CA ASP A 213 5.29 -0.12 -2.31
C ASP A 213 6.09 -0.08 -3.61
N ASP A 214 6.90 0.96 -3.77
CA ASP A 214 7.54 1.30 -5.04
C ASP A 214 9.03 0.96 -5.15
N TYR A 215 9.58 0.23 -4.18
CA TYR A 215 11.02 -0.08 -4.14
C TYR A 215 11.52 -0.76 -5.43
N GLY A 216 10.68 -1.53 -6.12
CA GLY A 216 11.00 -2.15 -7.40
C GLY A 216 10.44 -1.48 -8.64
N ILE A 217 9.69 -0.39 -8.47
CA ILE A 217 9.04 0.36 -9.56
C ILE A 217 9.80 1.65 -9.85
N TRP A 218 10.06 2.44 -8.82
CA TRP A 218 10.69 3.76 -8.94
C TRP A 218 12.11 3.75 -8.37
N ALA A 219 13.07 4.17 -9.21
CA ALA A 219 14.46 4.28 -8.81
C ALA A 219 14.66 5.30 -7.68
N GLY A 220 13.84 6.36 -7.66
CA GLY A 220 13.81 7.36 -6.61
C GLY A 220 13.47 6.77 -5.24
N SER A 221 12.31 6.10 -5.12
CA SER A 221 11.93 5.39 -3.89
C SER A 221 13.01 4.40 -3.42
N ARG A 222 13.53 3.56 -4.33
CA ARG A 222 14.64 2.64 -3.99
C ARG A 222 15.86 3.38 -3.45
N LYS A 223 16.29 4.43 -4.14
CA LYS A 223 17.47 5.20 -3.79
C LYS A 223 17.31 5.83 -2.41
N ALA A 224 16.15 6.41 -2.10
CA ALA A 224 15.86 6.99 -0.79
C ALA A 224 15.99 5.95 0.33
N VAL A 225 15.40 4.76 0.15
CA VAL A 225 15.51 3.65 1.11
C VAL A 225 16.96 3.20 1.26
N ASP A 226 17.65 2.96 0.15
CA ASP A 226 19.03 2.46 0.17
C ASP A 226 20.01 3.46 0.80
N GLU A 227 19.82 4.76 0.57
CA GLU A 227 20.63 5.82 1.19
C GLU A 227 20.33 5.98 2.68
N TYR A 228 19.06 5.94 3.08
CA TYR A 228 18.66 6.10 4.48
C TYR A 228 19.27 5.02 5.37
N PHE A 229 19.21 3.76 4.94
CA PHE A 229 19.71 2.65 5.75
C PHE A 229 21.20 2.34 5.54
N GLY A 230 21.75 2.63 4.35
CA GLY A 230 23.15 2.33 4.03
C GLY A 230 23.52 0.87 4.30
N ALA A 231 24.56 0.67 5.12
CA ALA A 231 25.06 -0.66 5.50
C ALA A 231 24.13 -1.40 6.47
N ASP A 232 23.30 -0.68 7.23
CA ASP A 232 22.41 -1.21 8.26
C ASP A 232 21.00 -1.52 7.72
N LYS A 233 20.90 -1.74 6.40
CA LYS A 233 19.63 -2.03 5.74
C LYS A 233 19.01 -3.31 6.28
N PRO A 234 17.76 -3.26 6.80
CA PRO A 234 17.09 -4.45 7.28
C PRO A 234 16.83 -5.41 6.12
N TRP A 235 16.60 -6.67 6.44
CA TRP A 235 16.17 -7.63 5.43
C TRP A 235 14.82 -7.21 4.83
N LEU A 236 14.83 -6.87 3.54
CA LEU A 236 13.65 -6.50 2.78
C LEU A 236 13.06 -7.74 2.11
N HIS A 237 11.98 -8.27 2.68
CA HIS A 237 11.22 -9.36 2.12
C HIS A 237 10.57 -8.94 0.79
N TYR A 238 10.72 -9.76 -0.24
CA TYR A 238 10.12 -9.56 -1.55
C TYR A 238 8.65 -10.01 -1.54
N VAL A 239 7.72 -9.10 -1.81
CA VAL A 239 6.29 -9.45 -1.97
C VAL A 239 5.95 -9.64 -3.45
N ASN A 240 6.28 -8.65 -4.28
CA ASN A 240 6.10 -8.69 -5.73
C ASN A 240 7.13 -7.76 -6.39
N ARG A 241 6.96 -7.45 -7.69
CA ARG A 241 7.91 -6.61 -8.43
C ARG A 241 8.19 -5.31 -7.70
N GLY A 242 7.16 -4.59 -7.27
CA GLY A 242 7.29 -3.29 -6.59
C GLY A 242 7.60 -3.43 -5.10
N VAL A 243 6.79 -4.23 -4.40
CA VAL A 243 6.64 -4.09 -2.95
C VAL A 243 7.73 -4.83 -2.17
N ARG A 244 8.28 -4.15 -1.15
CA ARG A 244 9.14 -4.74 -0.13
C ARG A 244 8.53 -4.57 1.26
N LEU A 245 8.84 -5.50 2.15
CA LEU A 245 8.38 -5.48 3.53
C LEU A 245 9.55 -5.77 4.47
N ALA A 246 9.62 -5.08 5.60
CA ALA A 246 10.56 -5.35 6.68
C ALA A 246 9.86 -5.32 8.03
N ILE A 247 10.34 -6.13 8.97
CA ILE A 247 9.99 -6.01 10.39
C ILE A 247 11.14 -5.23 11.04
N LYS A 248 10.82 -4.20 11.82
CA LYS A 248 11.82 -3.46 12.59
C LYS A 248 12.27 -4.31 13.79
N ASP A 249 13.57 -4.40 13.99
CA ASP A 249 14.18 -5.13 15.12
C ASP A 249 13.89 -4.46 16.48
#